data_AF-A0AAD1TA49-F1
#
_entry.id   AF-A0AAD1TA49-F1
#
_cell.length_a   1.000
_cell.length_b   1.000
_cell.length_c   1.000
_cell.angle_alpha   90.00
_cell.angle_beta   90.00
_cell.angle_gamma   90.00
#
_symmetry.space_group_name_H-M   'P 1'
#
loop_
_entity.id
_entity.type
_entity.pdbx_description
1 polymer ?
#
loop_
_entity_poly.entity_id
_entity_poly.type
_entity_poly.pdbx_seq_one_letter_code
_entity_poly.pdbx_strand_id
1 'polypeptide(L)'
;MSKKVIVLIDPLGNEPNYLLKVQHNWSMFLKKYIPGEEVAQWNIHVMHHSNQEDSSSCGVLILMFAKEFLQTRTIHAVKTSAEDVANARLEISSALLQYKVPEGRRKPI
;
A
#
# COMPACT_ATOMS: atom_id res chain seq x y z
N MET A 1 -4.30 -1.34 26.16
CA MET A 1 -3.30 -1.92 25.22
C MET A 1 -3.68 -1.51 23.81
N SER A 2 -2.76 -0.89 23.04
CA SER A 2 -3.04 -0.56 21.64
C SER A 2 -3.14 -1.86 20.83
N LYS A 3 -4.24 -2.06 20.09
CA LYS A 3 -4.36 -3.20 19.19
C LYS A 3 -3.31 -3.06 18.08
N LYS A 4 -2.47 -4.08 17.91
CA LYS A 4 -1.49 -4.16 16.81
C LYS A 4 -2.21 -4.65 15.56
N VAL A 5 -2.10 -3.89 14.47
CA VAL A 5 -2.88 -4.10 13.26
C VAL A 5 -1.96 -4.09 12.05
N ILE A 6 -2.11 -5.09 11.20
CA ILE A 6 -1.58 -5.11 9.83
C ILE A 6 -2.68 -4.55 8.95
N VAL A 7 -2.41 -3.44 8.28
CA VAL A 7 -3.33 -2.85 7.31
C VAL A 7 -3.05 -3.46 5.95
N LEU A 8 -4.07 -4.04 5.33
CA LEU A 8 -3.98 -4.61 3.99
C LEU A 8 -4.79 -3.78 3.00
N ILE A 9 -4.17 -3.49 1.86
CA ILE A 9 -4.75 -2.76 0.73
C ILE A 9 -4.44 -3.59 -0.52
N ASP A 10 -5.47 -4.04 -1.23
CA ASP A 10 -5.34 -4.78 -2.49
C ASP A 10 -6.27 -4.15 -3.53
N PRO A 11 -5.75 -3.45 -4.56
CA PRO A 11 -6.56 -2.79 -5.56
C PRO A 11 -7.58 -3.70 -6.26
N LEU A 12 -7.32 -5.01 -6.38
CA LEU A 12 -8.25 -5.95 -7.01
C LEU A 12 -9.30 -6.52 -6.04
N GLY A 13 -9.23 -6.14 -4.78
CA GLY A 13 -10.11 -6.60 -3.72
C GLY A 13 -9.61 -7.85 -3.02
N ASN A 14 -10.49 -8.50 -2.27
CA ASN A 14 -10.10 -9.49 -1.27
C ASN A 14 -10.28 -10.92 -1.77
N GLU A 15 -9.17 -11.64 -1.95
CA GLU A 15 -9.18 -13.10 -2.03
C GLU A 15 -9.01 -13.70 -0.61
N PRO A 16 -9.98 -14.47 -0.07
CA PRO A 16 -9.91 -14.98 1.30
C PRO A 16 -8.65 -15.82 1.60
N ASN A 17 -8.18 -16.65 0.66
CA ASN A 17 -6.98 -17.46 0.88
C ASN A 17 -5.72 -16.59 0.93
N TYR A 18 -5.69 -15.52 0.14
CA TYR A 18 -4.61 -14.53 0.18
C TYR A 18 -4.51 -13.87 1.55
N LEU A 19 -5.64 -13.49 2.16
CA LEU A 19 -5.67 -12.90 3.51
C LEU A 19 -5.01 -13.79 4.56
N LEU A 20 -5.35 -15.09 4.57
CA LEU A 20 -4.78 -16.05 5.53
C LEU A 20 -3.26 -16.20 5.34
N LYS A 21 -2.82 -16.25 4.08
CA LYS A 21 -1.39 -16.35 3.74
C LYS A 21 -0.63 -15.09 4.16
N VAL A 22 -1.18 -13.91 3.89
CA VAL A 22 -0.62 -12.62 4.33
C VAL A 22 -0.52 -12.58 5.85
N GLN A 23 -1.58 -12.99 6.57
CA GLN A 23 -1.59 -13.01 8.03
C GLN A 23 -0.50 -13.90 8.60
N HIS A 24 -0.39 -15.12 8.08
CA HIS A 24 0.62 -16.06 8.54
C HIS A 24 2.04 -15.53 8.29
N ASN A 25 2.32 -15.09 7.05
CA ASN A 25 3.65 -14.64 6.66
C ASN A 25 4.11 -13.42 7.45
N TRP A 26 3.24 -12.41 7.61
CA TRP A 26 3.58 -11.22 8.38
C TRP A 26 3.70 -11.51 9.87
N SER A 27 2.85 -12.36 10.44
CA SER A 27 2.98 -12.77 11.85
C SER A 27 4.32 -13.46 12.10
N MET A 28 4.74 -14.35 11.20
CA MET A 28 6.04 -15.02 11.27
C MET A 28 7.21 -14.05 11.11
N PHE A 29 7.10 -13.09 10.17
CA PHE A 29 8.10 -12.05 9.99
C PHE A 29 8.26 -11.19 11.25
N LEU A 30 7.14 -10.71 11.81
CA LEU A 30 7.14 -9.84 13.00
C LEU A 30 7.68 -10.59 14.22
N LYS A 31 7.29 -11.86 14.42
CA LYS A 31 7.84 -12.72 15.48
C LYS A 31 9.36 -12.87 15.38
N LYS A 32 9.89 -12.97 14.16
CA LYS A 32 11.34 -13.14 13.94
C LYS A 32 12.13 -11.86 14.20
N TYR A 33 11.60 -10.70 13.81
CA TYR A 33 12.38 -9.46 13.76
C TYR A 33 12.03 -8.44 14.85
N ILE A 34 10.95 -8.64 15.62
CA ILE A 34 10.56 -7.76 16.72
C ILE A 34 10.69 -8.55 18.04
N PRO A 35 11.74 -8.30 18.85
CA PRO A 35 11.91 -8.95 20.14
C PRO A 35 10.72 -8.69 21.08
N GLY A 36 10.24 -9.73 21.75
CA GLY A 36 9.08 -9.66 22.66
C GLY A 36 7.71 -9.79 21.99
N GLU A 37 7.67 -10.05 20.68
CA GLU A 37 6.44 -10.16 19.88
C GLU A 37 5.85 -11.59 19.83
N GLU A 38 6.13 -12.43 20.84
CA GLU A 38 5.81 -13.87 20.78
C GLU A 38 4.31 -14.21 20.89
N VAL A 39 3.47 -13.27 21.37
CA VAL A 39 2.06 -13.53 21.76
C VAL A 39 1.06 -12.55 21.16
N ALA A 40 1.51 -11.48 20.49
CA ALA A 40 0.57 -10.50 19.95
C ALA A 40 -0.10 -11.05 18.68
N GLN A 41 -1.40 -11.34 18.76
CA GLN A 41 -2.23 -11.58 17.58
C GLN A 41 -2.37 -10.25 16.81
N TRP A 42 -1.48 -10.02 15.85
CA TRP A 42 -1.63 -8.95 14.88
C TRP A 42 -2.90 -9.22 14.08
N ASN A 43 -3.87 -8.32 14.20
CA ASN A 43 -5.10 -8.42 13.43
C ASN A 43 -4.86 -7.85 12.04
N ILE A 44 -5.35 -8.53 11.01
CA ILE A 44 -5.44 -7.92 9.69
C ILE A 44 -6.68 -7.05 9.64
N HIS A 45 -6.50 -5.80 9.25
CA HIS A 45 -7.58 -4.92 8.86
C HIS A 45 -7.47 -4.67 7.36
N VAL A 46 -8.42 -5.20 6.61
CA VAL A 46 -8.51 -4.92 5.19
C VAL A 46 -9.26 -3.62 4.99
N MET A 47 -8.62 -2.68 4.30
CA MET A 47 -9.23 -1.39 4.06
C MET A 47 -10.27 -1.48 2.95
N HIS A 48 -11.45 -0.91 3.17
CA HIS A 48 -12.47 -0.83 2.14
C HIS A 48 -12.11 0.27 1.12
N HIS A 49 -12.27 -0.01 -0.17
CA HIS A 49 -12.05 0.94 -1.26
C HIS A 49 -12.81 0.47 -2.50
N SER A 50 -12.94 1.33 -3.51
CA SER A 50 -13.41 0.90 -4.82
C SER A 50 -12.38 -0.02 -5.46
N ASN A 51 -12.82 -1.09 -6.12
CA ASN A 51 -11.91 -2.01 -6.78
C ASN A 51 -11.37 -1.39 -8.09
N GLN A 52 -10.23 -1.90 -8.52
CA GLN A 52 -9.69 -1.72 -9.85
C GLN A 52 -10.57 -2.45 -10.89
N GLU A 53 -10.80 -1.81 -12.03
CA GLU A 53 -11.64 -2.34 -13.11
C GLU A 53 -10.84 -2.92 -14.29
N ASP A 54 -9.52 -2.78 -14.29
CA ASP A 54 -8.61 -3.24 -15.35
C ASP A 54 -7.51 -4.18 -14.83
N SER A 55 -6.55 -4.58 -15.67
CA SER A 55 -5.41 -5.44 -15.29
C SER A 55 -4.06 -4.70 -15.18
N SER A 56 -4.04 -3.37 -15.31
CA SER A 56 -2.81 -2.60 -15.53
C SER A 56 -2.61 -1.42 -14.56
N SER A 57 -3.61 -1.12 -13.72
CA SER A 57 -3.63 0.08 -12.89
C SER A 57 -3.21 -0.13 -11.43
N CYS A 58 -2.94 -1.38 -11.02
CA CYS A 58 -2.65 -1.73 -9.62
C CYS A 58 -1.46 -0.95 -9.05
N GLY A 59 -0.40 -0.78 -9.84
CA GLY A 59 0.80 -0.05 -9.43
C GLY A 59 0.58 1.45 -9.24
N VAL A 60 -0.40 2.05 -9.93
CA VAL A 60 -0.75 3.47 -9.75
C VAL A 60 -1.70 3.61 -8.58
N LEU A 61 -2.69 2.73 -8.49
CA LEU A 61 -3.68 2.71 -7.42
C LEU A 61 -3.03 2.52 -6.05
N ILE A 62 -2.01 1.65 -5.92
CA ILE A 62 -1.32 1.48 -4.64
C ILE A 62 -0.62 2.77 -4.18
N LEU A 63 -0.12 3.59 -5.10
CA LEU A 63 0.50 4.89 -4.79
C LEU A 63 -0.56 5.92 -4.40
N MET A 64 -1.70 5.93 -5.08
CA MET A 64 -2.85 6.78 -4.73
C MET A 64 -3.38 6.44 -3.33
N PHE A 65 -3.60 5.16 -3.04
CA PHE A 65 -3.99 4.68 -1.72
C PHE A 65 -2.95 5.01 -0.66
N ALA A 66 -1.66 4.82 -0.92
CA ALA A 66 -0.61 5.15 0.03
C ALA A 66 -0.57 6.65 0.34
N LYS A 67 -0.70 7.51 -0.68
CA LYS A 67 -0.75 8.97 -0.53
C LYS A 67 -1.91 9.38 0.37
N GLU A 68 -3.12 8.89 0.08
CA GLU A 68 -4.33 9.17 0.86
C GLU A 68 -4.20 8.64 2.29
N PHE A 69 -3.76 7.39 2.47
CA PHE A 69 -3.62 6.77 3.78
C PHE A 69 -2.64 7.50 4.70
N LEU A 70 -1.53 8.01 4.15
CA LEU A 70 -0.58 8.80 4.92
C LEU A 70 -1.17 10.11 5.44
N GLN A 71 -2.15 10.68 4.73
CA GLN A 71 -2.81 11.93 5.07
C GLN A 71 -4.02 11.71 5.99
N THR A 72 -4.89 10.77 5.66
CA THR A 72 -6.21 10.63 6.31
C THR A 72 -6.37 9.37 7.15
N ARG A 73 -5.42 8.42 7.07
CA ARG A 73 -5.53 7.07 7.64
C ARG A 73 -6.70 6.25 7.10
N THR A 74 -7.31 6.71 6.01
CA THR A 74 -8.37 6.03 5.27
C THR A 74 -8.00 5.98 3.79
N ILE A 75 -8.76 5.24 2.96
CA ILE A 75 -8.57 5.22 1.50
C ILE A 75 -9.90 5.23 0.73
N HIS A 76 -11.03 5.42 1.41
CA HIS A 76 -12.36 5.33 0.81
C HIS A 76 -12.61 6.41 -0.25
N ALA A 77 -11.92 7.56 -0.14
CA ALA A 77 -12.08 8.68 -1.06
C ALA A 77 -11.30 8.52 -2.38
N VAL A 78 -10.44 7.50 -2.48
CA VAL A 78 -9.65 7.28 -3.69
C VAL A 78 -10.55 6.74 -4.80
N LYS A 79 -10.63 7.50 -5.89
CA LYS A 79 -11.35 7.12 -7.09
C LYS A 79 -10.49 6.20 -7.95
N THR A 80 -11.09 5.12 -8.45
CA THR A 80 -10.43 4.09 -9.25
C THR A 80 -10.81 4.14 -10.74
N SER A 81 -11.46 5.22 -11.19
CA SER A 81 -11.85 5.37 -12.59
C SER A 81 -10.62 5.47 -13.50
N ALA A 82 -10.77 5.09 -14.76
CA ALA A 82 -9.69 5.19 -15.75
C ALA A 82 -9.16 6.63 -15.91
N GLU A 83 -10.03 7.64 -15.79
CA GLU A 83 -9.66 9.05 -15.86
C GLU A 83 -8.80 9.45 -14.66
N ASP A 84 -9.21 9.09 -13.43
CA ASP A 84 -8.45 9.40 -12.22
C ASP A 84 -7.08 8.71 -12.23
N VAL A 85 -7.01 7.47 -12.71
CA VAL A 85 -5.75 6.74 -12.87
C VAL A 85 -4.86 7.39 -13.93
N ALA A 86 -5.42 7.83 -15.06
CA ALA A 86 -4.65 8.51 -16.11
C ALA A 86 -4.06 9.84 -15.60
N ASN A 87 -4.85 10.61 -14.86
CA ASN A 87 -4.40 11.84 -14.21
C ASN A 87 -3.28 11.54 -13.19
N ALA A 88 -3.45 10.52 -12.35
CA ALA A 88 -2.42 10.11 -11.40
C ALA A 88 -1.12 9.67 -12.10
N ARG A 89 -1.20 8.93 -13.22
CA ARG A 89 -0.01 8.57 -14.02
C ARG A 89 0.73 9.80 -14.52
N LEU A 90 0.00 10.81 -15.00
CA LEU A 90 0.58 12.06 -15.46
C LEU A 90 1.26 12.80 -14.29
N GLU A 91 0.58 12.95 -13.16
CA GLU A 91 1.13 13.60 -11.96
C GLU A 91 2.42 12.93 -11.48
N ILE A 92 2.39 11.59 -11.35
CA ILE A 92 3.56 10.80 -10.95
C ILE A 92 4.71 11.01 -11.94
N SER A 93 4.43 10.93 -13.24
CA SER A 93 5.46 11.11 -14.27
C SER A 93 6.06 12.52 -14.24
N SER A 94 5.24 13.56 -14.09
CA SER A 94 5.70 14.94 -13.93
C SER A 94 6.56 15.11 -12.69
N ALA A 95 6.15 14.53 -11.55
CA ALA A 95 6.93 14.59 -10.32
C ALA A 95 8.29 13.90 -10.46
N LEU A 96 8.34 12.75 -11.13
CA LEU A 96 9.59 12.02 -11.39
C LEU A 96 10.52 12.79 -12.33
N LEU A 97 9.99 13.46 -13.36
CA LEU A 97 10.80 14.28 -14.28
C LEU A 97 11.36 15.53 -13.60
N GLN A 98 10.62 16.11 -12.66
CA GLN A 98 11.06 17.26 -11.89
C GLN A 98 11.98 16.87 -10.71
N TYR A 99 12.04 15.58 -10.36
CA TYR A 99 12.85 15.09 -9.27
C TYR A 99 14.34 15.22 -9.61
N LYS A 100 14.96 16.27 -9.09
CA LYS A 100 16.42 16.40 -9.09
C LYS A 100 16.97 15.50 -7.98
N VAL A 101 17.75 14.49 -8.37
CA VAL A 101 18.49 13.67 -7.42
C VAL A 101 19.37 14.62 -6.58
N PRO A 102 19.22 14.63 -5.24
CA PRO A 102 20.09 15.43 -4.38
C PRO A 102 21.55 15.08 -4.65
N GLU A 103 22.40 16.09 -4.81
CA GLU A 103 23.84 15.89 -5.00
C GLU A 103 24.38 15.01 -3.85
N GLY A 104 24.98 13.86 -4.20
CA GLY A 104 25.46 12.86 -3.24
C GLY A 104 24.81 11.48 -3.31
N ARG A 105 23.69 11.29 -4.04
CA ARG A 105 23.09 9.94 -4.27
C ARG A 105 23.30 9.37 -5.68
N ARG A 106 24.00 10.08 -6.57
CA ARG A 106 24.44 9.52 -7.85
C ARG A 106 25.57 8.52 -7.56
N LYS A 107 25.28 7.23 -7.62
CA LYS A 107 26.35 6.23 -7.74
C LYS A 107 27.03 6.43 -9.09
N PRO A 108 28.37 6.45 -9.16
CA PRO A 108 29.06 6.45 -10.44
C PRO A 108 28.70 5.16 -11.19
N ILE A 109 28.44 5.31 -12.49
CA ILE A 109 28.19 4.20 -13.43
C ILE A 109 29.50 3.49 -13.70
#